data_AF-A0A7C5WGZ3-F1
#
_entry.id   AF-A0A7C5WGZ3-F1
#
_cell.length_a   1.000
_cell.length_b   1.000
_cell.length_c   1.000
_cell.angle_alpha   90.00
_cell.angle_beta   90.00
_cell.angle_gamma   90.00
#
_symmetry.space_group_name_H-M   'P 1'
#
loop_
_entity.id
_entity.type
_entity.pdbx_description
1 polymer ?
#
loop_
_entity_poly.entity_id
_entity_poly.type
_entity_poly.pdbx_seq_one_letter_code
_entity_poly.pdbx_strand_id
1 'polypeptide(L)' 'MIENATLRFSPEKGFGESYFILCPVCWNASIKVFRWEDGSEEVRDCSSCSRMERLMDNGDCRRGV' A
#
# COMPACT_ATOMS: atom_id res chain seq x y z
N MET A 1 -11.15 -29.69 -9.73
CA MET A 1 -10.11 -28.90 -10.41
C MET A 1 -10.75 -27.58 -10.79
N ILE A 2 -10.35 -26.47 -10.18
CA ILE A 2 -10.88 -25.14 -10.51
C ILE A 2 -9.98 -24.57 -11.60
N GLU A 3 -10.38 -24.74 -12.86
CA GLU A 3 -9.60 -24.39 -14.07
C GLU A 3 -10.04 -23.05 -14.70
N ASN A 4 -10.41 -22.04 -13.91
CA ASN A 4 -10.84 -20.76 -14.49
C ASN A 4 -10.20 -19.56 -13.80
N ALA A 5 -8.87 -19.47 -13.84
CA ALA A 5 -8.19 -18.19 -13.71
C ALA A 5 -8.13 -17.55 -15.11
N THR A 6 -9.24 -16.94 -15.56
CA THR A 6 -9.22 -16.12 -16.77
C THR A 6 -8.43 -14.85 -16.44
N LEU A 7 -7.12 -14.85 -16.72
CA LEU A 7 -6.33 -13.62 -16.78
C LEU A 7 -6.95 -12.77 -17.89
N ARG A 8 -7.82 -11.84 -17.50
CA ARG A 8 -8.32 -10.81 -18.41
C ARG A 8 -7.18 -9.82 -18.56
N PHE A 9 -6.87 -9.42 -19.79
CA PHE A 9 -5.94 -8.32 -20.05
C PHE A 9 -6.81 -7.14 -20.45
N SER A 10 -6.99 -6.18 -19.55
CA SER A 10 -7.67 -4.92 -19.82
C SER A 10 -6.64 -3.84 -20.16
N PRO A 11 -6.89 -2.98 -21.16
CA PRO A 11 -6.04 -1.83 -21.46
C PRO A 11 -6.09 -0.76 -20.35
N GLU A 12 -7.10 -0.80 -19.49
CA GLU A 12 -7.22 0.04 -18.29
C GLU A 12 -6.97 -0.81 -17.04
N LYS A 13 -6.20 -0.28 -16.08
CA LYS A 13 -5.93 -0.93 -14.79
C LYS A 13 -7.23 -1.10 -13.99
N GLY A 14 -7.90 -2.22 -14.20
CA GLY A 14 -9.20 -2.54 -13.59
C GLY A 14 -9.14 -3.73 -12.64
N PHE A 15 -8.36 -4.76 -12.97
CA PHE A 15 -8.22 -5.96 -12.15
C PHE A 15 -6.79 -6.13 -11.64
N GLY A 16 -6.64 -6.37 -10.35
CA GLY A 16 -5.37 -6.53 -9.69
C GLY A 16 -5.54 -6.95 -8.24
N GLU A 17 -4.47 -7.48 -7.66
CA GLU A 17 -4.42 -7.86 -6.26
C GLU A 17 -3.73 -6.77 -5.46
N SER A 18 -4.16 -6.55 -4.21
CA SER A 18 -3.48 -5.64 -3.31
C SER A 18 -3.13 -6.32 -2.00
N TYR A 19 -1.88 -6.15 -1.56
CA TYR A 19 -1.37 -6.71 -0.31
C TYR A 19 -0.49 -5.69 0.41
N PHE A 20 -0.20 -5.98 1.67
CA PHE A 20 0.64 -5.15 2.52
C PHE A 20 1.95 -5.86 2.82
N ILE A 21 3.06 -5.11 2.77
CA ILE A 21 4.38 -5.58 3.18
C ILE A 21 4.90 -4.78 4.37
N LEU A 22 5.88 -5.35 5.06
CA LEU A 22 6.54 -4.71 6.20
C LEU A 22 7.38 -3.52 5.74
N CYS A 23 7.22 -2.40 6.44
CA CYS A 23 8.09 -1.25 6.27
C CYS A 23 9.44 -1.50 6.96
N PRO A 24 10.58 -1.32 6.28
CA PRO A 24 11.90 -1.53 6.89
C PRO A 24 12.26 -0.46 7.95
N VAL A 25 11.51 0.65 8.00
CA VAL A 25 11.74 1.76 8.95
C VAL A 25 10.98 1.51 10.25
N CYS A 26 9.65 1.37 10.17
CA CYS A 26 8.78 1.29 11.35
C CYS A 26 8.28 -0.12 11.67
N TRP A 27 8.64 -1.12 10.85
CA TRP A 27 8.27 -2.54 11.03
C TRP A 27 6.76 -2.81 11.08
N ASN A 28 5.94 -1.86 10.63
CA ASN A 28 4.50 -2.06 10.46
C ASN A 28 4.19 -2.58 9.05
N ALA A 29 3.19 -3.45 8.93
CA ALA A 29 2.65 -3.90 7.65
C ALA A 29 1.79 -2.80 7.01
N SER A 30 2.43 -1.76 6.48
CA SER A 30 1.77 -0.51 6.07
C SER A 30 2.20 0.01 4.71
N ILE A 31 3.09 -0.69 4.01
CA ILE A 31 3.40 -0.42 2.61
C ILE A 31 2.40 -1.20 1.77
N LYS A 32 1.58 -0.50 0.98
CA LYS A 32 0.59 -1.13 0.09
C LYS A 32 1.20 -1.36 -1.28
N VAL A 33 1.10 -2.59 -1.77
CA VAL A 33 1.52 -2.99 -3.12
C VAL A 33 0.29 -3.40 -3.91
N PHE A 34 0.18 -2.94 -5.14
CA PHE A 34 -0.80 -3.41 -6.11
C PHE A 34 -0.07 -4.18 -7.20
N ARG A 35 -0.51 -5.41 -7.47
CA ARG A 35 -0.04 -6.21 -8.59
C ARG A 35 -1.15 -6.30 -9.61
N TRP A 36 -0.90 -5.79 -10.80
CA TRP A 36 -1.88 -5.72 -11.87
C TRP A 36 -1.82 -6.97 -12.75
N GLU A 37 -2.88 -7.20 -13.52
CA GLU A 37 -2.99 -8.32 -14.46
C GLU A 37 -1.93 -8.31 -15.57
N ASP A 38 -1.40 -7.14 -15.93
CA ASP A 38 -0.29 -6.97 -16.88
C ASP A 38 1.08 -7.32 -16.27
N GLY A 39 1.12 -7.67 -14.98
CA GLY A 39 2.33 -7.99 -14.22
C GLY A 39 3.07 -6.77 -13.69
N SER A 40 2.57 -5.55 -13.92
CA SER A 40 3.15 -4.34 -13.33
C SER A 40 2.82 -4.26 -11.83
N GLU A 41 3.73 -3.62 -11.08
CA GLU A 41 3.56 -3.39 -9.65
C GLU A 41 3.54 -1.89 -9.35
N GLU A 42 2.60 -1.47 -8.49
CA GLU A 42 2.58 -0.14 -7.90
C GLU A 42 2.82 -0.24 -6.39
N VAL A 43 3.92 0.34 -5.93
CA VAL A 43 4.27 0.40 -4.51
C VAL A 43 3.93 1.80 -3.98
N ARG A 44 3.18 1.86 -2.88
CA ARG A 44 2.86 3.10 -2.17
C ARG A 44 3.76 3.26 -0.95
N ASP A 45 3.96 4.50 -0.52
CA ASP A 45 4.71 4.80 0.71
C ASP A 45 4.05 4.20 1.96
N CYS A 46 4.85 4.03 3.02
CA CYS A 46 4.39 3.52 4.29
C CYS A 46 3.41 4.51 4.95
N SER A 47 2.13 4.13 5.03
CA SER A 47 1.08 4.98 5.59
C SER A 47 1.32 5.34 7.07
N SER A 48 1.96 4.44 7.83
CA SER A 48 2.32 4.68 9.23
C SER A 48 3.42 5.74 9.36
N CYS A 49 4.45 5.69 8.52
CA CYS A 49 5.51 6.71 8.51
C CYS A 49 4.97 8.06 8.04
N SER A 50 4.18 8.10 6.97
CA SER A 50 3.57 9.35 6.49
C SER A 50 2.60 9.95 7.51
N ARG A 51 1.88 9.11 8.26
CA ARG A 51 1.05 9.59 9.38
C ARG A 51 1.92 10.19 10.49
N MET A 52 3.02 9.53 10.84
CA MET A 52 3.95 10.02 11.87
C MET A 52 4.54 11.38 11.48
N GLU A 53 5.03 11.51 10.25
CA GLU A 53 5.57 12.76 9.70
C GLU A 53 4.55 13.88 9.80
N ARG A 54 3.31 13.65 9.35
CA ARG A 54 2.21 14.63 9.48
C ARG A 54 1.92 15.02 10.93
N LEU A 55 2.02 14.08 11.87
CA LEU A 55 1.78 14.36 13.30
C LEU A 55 2.94 15.16 13.92
N MET A 56 4.17 14.92 13.49
CA MET A 56 5.35 15.64 13.95
C MET A 56 5.42 17.05 13.34
N ASP A 57 5.12 17.19 12.05
CA ASP A 57 5.14 18.47 11.34
C ASP A 57 4.02 19.40 11.79
N ASN A 58 2.86 18.85 12.15
CA ASN A 58 1.73 19.65 12.63
C ASN A 58 1.83 20.08 14.10
N GLY A 59 2.91 19.74 14.83
CA GLY A 59 3.22 20.30 16.16
C GLY A 59 2.19 20.07 17.29
N ASP A 60 1.05 19.45 17.03
CA ASP A 60 -0.10 19.43 17.95
C ASP A 60 0.04 18.41 19.09
N CYS A 61 1.08 17.56 19.10
CA CYS A 61 1.42 16.70 20.23
C CYS A 61 2.16 17.43 21.38
N ARG A 62 2.12 18.78 21.44
CA ARG A 62 2.61 19.56 22.60
C ARG A 62 1.51 20.06 23.54
N ARG A 63 0.26 19.64 23.39
CA ARG A 63 -0.78 19.86 24.41
C ARG A 63 -1.09 18.56 25.13
N GLY A 64 -0.14 18.16 25.97
CA GLY A 64 -0.49 17.44 27.19
C GLY A 64 -1.36 18.38 28.04
N VAL A 65 -2.60 17.98 28.26
CA VAL A 65 -3.42 18.37 29.41
C VAL A 65 -3.83 17.06 30.08
#